data_AF-A0A2E0TMF4-F1
#
_entry.id   AF-A0A2E0TMF4-F1
#
_cell.length_a   1.000
_cell.length_b   1.000
_cell.length_c   1.000
_cell.angle_alpha   90.00
_cell.angle_beta   90.00
_cell.angle_gamma   90.00
#
_symmetry.space_group_name_H-M   'P 1'
#
loop_
_entity.id
_entity.type
_entity.pdbx_description
1 polymer ?
#
loop_
_entity_poly.entity_id
_entity_poly.type
_entity_poly.pdbx_seq_one_letter_code
_entity_poly.pdbx_strand_id
1 'polypeptide(L)'
;MRKWMMLALLALAAACGGDDAMGDTDAGPTGPEPGELGWPCARNADCNSGLCLEAGVCTESCVDTATCPESWACDPVPGAGLLCQCSLSSVEELCNGVDDDCDGVVDLGATCPEGLVCEGGSCTCPPEERCDGECVDRQSDARHCGACGNACPSGQACEGGACVVMCSAGQTRCGDSCVDVASDARHCGACDAACSAGGVCEGGACVCAAGTTSCSGACTDTTTDRNNCGACGRVCAASEACVAGACECAAGFIRCGSACVDTQRDEAHCGACGNACPGGQVCESGACRVACGAGETRCGDSCVNTDTDAANCGACGNACGDGEFCREGACALDCGALRLCSAACVDVTRDPDHCGDCDNACAFDQVCADGSCVCEAGLTACGGSCVSTSSDPSHCGECGNVCPTGSTCSFGRCTVPVGEGCSSDLQCGDDLAAFCATEGEGFPGGYCTKTCGSCPMGSICVGVDADFAICLSRCGAGFGSCRSGYDCEVLDDGVTRVCLPPA
;
A
#
# COMPACT_ATOMS: atom_id res chain seq x y z
N MET A 1 60.60 45.37 9.84
CA MET A 1 60.39 46.83 9.78
C MET A 1 59.83 47.29 11.13
N ARG A 2 60.40 48.38 11.67
CA ARG A 2 60.00 49.29 12.77
C ARG A 2 58.64 49.01 13.48
N LYS A 3 58.56 48.83 14.81
CA LYS A 3 58.63 49.79 15.96
C LYS A 3 57.49 50.86 15.97
N TRP A 4 57.02 51.21 17.19
CA TRP A 4 56.07 52.28 17.62
C TRP A 4 54.59 51.83 17.78
N MET A 5 53.82 52.09 18.86
CA MET A 5 54.05 52.78 20.16
C MET A 5 52.85 52.55 21.14
N MET A 6 53.13 52.65 22.46
CA MET A 6 52.30 53.11 23.62
C MET A 6 50.95 52.44 23.96
N LEU A 7 50.74 51.78 25.12
CA LEU A 7 50.67 52.21 26.55
C LEU A 7 49.56 53.24 26.89
N ALA A 8 48.53 52.80 27.60
CA ALA A 8 47.85 53.53 28.69
C ALA A 8 46.88 52.60 29.45
N LEU A 9 47.30 52.12 30.62
CA LEU A 9 46.40 51.65 31.68
C LEU A 9 45.93 52.88 32.47
N LEU A 10 44.62 53.07 32.61
CA LEU A 10 44.04 53.89 33.67
C LEU A 10 42.65 53.35 34.03
N ALA A 11 42.46 53.14 35.32
CA ALA A 11 41.29 52.59 35.99
C ALA A 11 40.05 53.49 35.86
N LEU A 12 38.85 52.90 35.99
CA LEU A 12 37.82 53.43 36.90
C LEU A 12 36.74 52.36 37.19
N ALA A 13 36.16 52.50 38.38
CA ALA A 13 35.39 51.53 39.14
C ALA A 13 33.88 51.46 38.80
N ALA A 14 33.28 50.35 39.25
CA ALA A 14 31.99 50.20 39.94
C ALA A 14 30.70 50.82 39.38
N ALA A 15 29.68 49.98 39.16
CA ALA A 15 28.32 50.16 39.70
C ALA A 15 27.39 48.95 39.41
N CYS A 16 26.92 48.29 40.47
CA CYS A 16 25.59 47.69 40.71
C CYS A 16 25.72 46.95 42.05
N GLY A 17 25.00 47.25 43.14
CA GLY A 17 23.60 47.65 43.24
C GLY A 17 22.86 46.47 43.89
N GLY A 18 22.81 46.46 45.22
CA GLY A 18 22.15 45.44 46.03
C GLY A 18 21.99 45.98 47.45
N ASP A 19 20.80 46.51 47.71
CA ASP A 19 20.36 47.05 48.99
C ASP A 19 20.12 45.89 49.97
N ASP A 20 20.89 45.83 51.05
CA ASP A 20 20.41 45.30 52.32
C ASP A 20 20.81 46.29 53.41
N ALA A 21 19.79 46.98 53.91
CA ALA A 21 19.88 47.77 55.12
C ALA A 21 20.06 46.82 56.31
N MET A 22 21.26 46.77 56.87
CA MET A 22 21.44 46.53 58.30
C MET A 22 22.04 47.79 58.90
N GLY A 23 21.16 48.59 59.50
CA GLY A 23 21.59 49.50 60.53
C GLY A 23 21.96 48.67 61.75
N ASP A 24 23.24 48.67 62.10
CA ASP A 24 23.64 48.63 63.49
C ASP A 24 24.93 49.41 63.64
N THR A 25 24.86 50.51 64.38
CA THR A 25 26.06 51.21 64.88
C THR A 25 26.47 50.50 66.16
N ASP A 26 26.91 49.25 66.05
CA ASP A 26 27.71 48.63 67.09
C ASP A 26 29.16 48.93 66.79
N ALA A 27 29.60 50.11 67.25
CA ALA A 27 30.96 50.18 67.75
C ALA A 27 31.02 49.15 68.87
N GLY A 28 31.60 47.98 68.59
CA GLY A 28 31.87 46.98 69.62
C GLY A 28 32.57 47.63 70.82
N PRO A 29 32.48 47.04 72.02
CA PRO A 29 32.97 47.68 73.24
C PRO A 29 34.41 48.14 73.00
N THR A 30 34.60 49.45 72.94
CA THR A 30 35.93 50.04 73.00
C THR A 30 36.27 50.09 74.48
N GLY A 31 37.53 49.80 74.83
CA GLY A 31 38.01 49.95 76.21
C GLY A 31 37.68 51.35 76.79
N PRO A 32 37.91 51.54 78.09
CA PRO A 32 37.47 52.74 78.82
C PRO A 32 38.02 54.02 78.17
N GLU A 33 37.32 55.16 78.32
CA GLU A 33 37.87 56.44 77.90
C GLU A 33 38.86 57.01 78.95
N PRO A 34 39.72 57.99 78.60
CA PRO A 34 40.70 58.54 79.53
C PRO A 34 40.13 59.01 80.88
N GLY A 35 40.61 58.36 81.95
CA GLY A 35 40.24 58.66 83.34
C GLY A 35 38.94 58.02 83.81
N GLU A 36 38.25 57.25 82.96
CA GLU A 36 37.13 56.41 83.37
C GLU A 36 37.61 55.18 84.16
N LEU A 37 36.67 54.46 84.79
CA LEU A 37 36.98 53.25 85.52
C LEU A 37 37.69 52.24 84.59
N GLY A 38 38.77 51.62 85.08
CA GLY A 38 39.62 50.71 84.31
C GLY A 38 40.74 51.40 83.52
N TRP A 39 40.66 52.72 83.31
CA TRP A 39 41.71 53.45 82.60
C TRP A 39 43.03 53.50 83.41
N PRO A 40 44.20 53.35 82.76
CA PRO A 40 45.50 53.41 83.45
C PRO A 40 45.75 54.75 84.18
N CYS A 41 46.22 54.69 85.42
CA CYS A 41 46.50 55.85 86.26
C CYS A 41 47.78 55.69 87.09
N ALA A 42 48.45 56.80 87.39
CA ALA A 42 49.60 56.82 88.31
C ALA A 42 49.24 57.47 89.66
N ARG A 43 48.15 58.25 89.70
CA ARG A 43 47.67 58.96 90.88
C ARG A 43 46.16 59.22 90.77
N ASN A 44 45.53 59.45 91.91
CA ASN A 44 44.10 59.74 92.04
C ASN A 44 43.56 60.85 91.11
N ALA A 45 44.37 61.87 90.81
CA ALA A 45 43.96 62.98 89.95
C ALA A 45 43.85 62.62 88.46
N ASP A 46 44.35 61.45 88.06
CA ASP A 46 44.27 60.97 86.68
C ASP A 46 42.91 60.28 86.42
N CYS A 47 42.11 60.05 87.48
CA CYS A 47 40.81 59.38 87.41
C CYS A 47 39.66 60.36 87.67
N ASN A 48 38.56 60.22 86.93
CA ASN A 48 37.36 61.06 87.06
C ASN A 48 36.70 60.92 88.44
N SER A 49 36.77 59.72 89.03
CA SER A 49 36.35 59.41 90.40
C SER A 49 37.24 60.04 91.48
N GLY A 50 38.44 60.50 91.10
CA GLY A 50 39.48 60.91 92.04
C GLY A 50 40.15 59.74 92.77
N LEU A 51 40.03 58.50 92.29
CA LEU A 51 40.55 57.30 92.93
C LEU A 51 41.31 56.41 91.94
N CYS A 52 42.59 56.17 92.22
CA CYS A 52 43.46 55.28 91.46
C CYS A 52 43.86 54.10 92.36
N LEU A 53 43.66 52.86 91.92
CA LEU A 53 44.05 51.67 92.68
C LEU A 53 45.57 51.50 92.70
N GLU A 54 46.07 50.70 93.65
CA GLU A 54 47.48 50.26 93.63
C GLU A 54 47.82 49.44 92.38
N ALA A 55 46.81 48.80 91.77
CA ALA A 55 46.93 48.12 90.48
C ALA A 55 47.24 49.07 89.31
N GLY A 56 47.16 50.41 89.50
CA GLY A 56 47.48 51.38 88.46
C GLY A 56 46.35 51.61 87.46
N VAL A 57 45.10 51.32 87.86
CA VAL A 57 43.89 51.59 87.09
C VAL A 57 42.88 52.40 87.91
N CYS A 58 42.08 53.19 87.22
CA CYS A 58 41.04 54.01 87.82
C CYS A 58 39.91 53.16 88.39
N THR A 59 39.39 53.54 89.55
CA THR A 59 38.30 52.83 90.25
C THR A 59 37.23 53.81 90.71
N GLU A 60 36.12 53.33 91.24
CA GLU A 60 35.11 54.14 91.91
C GLU A 60 34.64 53.51 93.22
N SER A 61 33.89 54.29 94.01
CA SER A 61 33.27 53.79 95.24
C SER A 61 32.05 52.93 94.92
N CYS A 62 31.91 51.81 95.60
CA CYS A 62 30.82 50.87 95.42
C CYS A 62 30.02 50.68 96.71
N VAL A 63 28.79 50.16 96.58
CA VAL A 63 27.95 49.78 97.73
C VAL A 63 27.81 48.27 97.88
N ASP A 64 27.93 47.56 96.77
CA ASP A 64 28.02 46.11 96.66
C ASP A 64 28.69 45.72 95.32
N THR A 65 29.00 44.44 95.15
CA THR A 65 29.68 43.92 93.95
C THR A 65 28.90 44.16 92.65
N ALA A 66 27.56 44.27 92.70
CA ALA A 66 26.76 44.49 91.50
C ALA A 66 26.86 45.93 90.97
N THR A 67 27.42 46.86 91.76
CA THR A 67 27.71 48.23 91.33
C THR A 67 29.10 48.39 90.71
N CYS A 68 29.89 47.33 90.65
CA CYS A 68 31.18 47.31 89.97
C CYS A 68 31.06 46.69 88.57
N PRO A 69 32.04 46.90 87.68
CA PRO A 69 32.11 46.18 86.42
C PRO A 69 32.04 44.67 86.63
N GLU A 70 31.59 43.97 85.59
CA GLU A 70 31.54 42.51 85.64
C GLU A 70 32.92 41.94 86.00
N SER A 71 32.94 40.93 86.87
CA SER A 71 34.13 40.29 87.49
C SER A 71 34.93 41.10 88.53
N TRP A 72 34.62 42.39 88.76
CA TRP A 72 35.26 43.18 89.82
C TRP A 72 34.58 42.95 91.18
N ALA A 73 35.34 43.04 92.26
CA ALA A 73 34.84 42.88 93.63
C ALA A 73 34.66 44.23 94.33
N CYS A 74 33.56 44.41 95.08
CA CYS A 74 33.38 45.60 95.93
C CYS A 74 33.99 45.37 97.32
N ASP A 75 35.28 45.67 97.45
CA ASP A 75 36.07 45.31 98.63
C ASP A 75 36.53 46.54 99.45
N PRO A 76 36.64 46.42 100.78
CA PRO A 76 37.05 47.51 101.65
C PRO A 76 38.52 47.87 101.48
N VAL A 77 38.78 49.14 101.14
CA VAL A 77 40.11 49.74 101.07
C VAL A 77 40.35 50.62 102.31
N PRO A 78 41.41 50.34 103.11
CA PRO A 78 41.72 51.13 104.30
C PRO A 78 41.84 52.63 104.00
N GLY A 79 40.94 53.42 104.59
CA GLY A 79 40.94 54.88 104.44
C GLY A 79 40.18 55.44 103.24
N ALA A 80 39.69 54.60 102.32
CA ALA A 80 38.95 55.02 101.13
C ALA A 80 37.51 54.46 101.04
N GLY A 81 37.14 53.52 101.92
CA GLY A 81 35.79 52.93 101.92
C GLY A 81 35.71 51.66 101.06
N LEU A 82 34.52 51.32 100.57
CA LEU A 82 34.33 50.21 99.63
C LEU A 82 34.60 50.70 98.20
N LEU A 83 35.55 50.10 97.50
CA LEU A 83 35.91 50.44 96.12
C LEU A 83 35.78 49.22 95.20
N CYS A 84 35.52 49.44 93.92
CA CYS A 84 35.59 48.40 92.91
C CYS A 84 37.05 47.99 92.70
N GLN A 85 37.39 46.76 93.08
CA GLN A 85 38.73 46.21 92.97
C GLN A 85 38.76 45.10 91.93
N CYS A 86 39.78 45.15 91.07
CA CYS A 86 40.14 44.09 90.15
C CYS A 86 41.54 43.57 90.50
N SER A 87 41.78 42.28 90.23
CA SER A 87 43.05 41.61 90.50
C SER A 87 43.77 41.36 89.18
N LEU A 88 44.72 42.22 88.82
CA LEU A 88 45.55 42.03 87.62
C LEU A 88 46.19 40.64 87.62
N SER A 89 45.72 39.78 86.71
CA SER A 89 46.17 38.41 86.52
C SER A 89 47.02 38.26 85.26
N SER A 90 46.76 39.04 84.21
CA SER A 90 47.59 39.15 83.00
C SER A 90 47.54 40.56 82.40
N VAL A 91 48.34 40.80 81.35
CA VAL A 91 48.33 42.06 80.56
C VAL A 91 47.60 41.90 79.22
N GLU A 92 47.12 40.68 78.97
CA GLU A 92 46.29 40.30 77.83
C GLU A 92 45.11 39.53 78.41
N GLU A 93 43.95 39.68 77.79
CA GLU A 93 42.72 39.03 78.23
C GLU A 93 42.74 37.53 77.94
N LEU A 94 42.37 36.71 78.94
CA LEU A 94 42.10 35.28 78.76
C LEU A 94 40.60 35.10 78.73
N CYS A 95 40.09 34.28 77.79
CA CYS A 95 38.66 34.01 77.70
C CYS A 95 38.16 33.12 78.87
N ASN A 96 37.92 33.74 80.02
CA ASN A 96 37.62 33.05 81.27
C ASN A 96 36.49 33.74 82.08
N GLY A 97 35.98 34.87 81.60
CA GLY A 97 34.90 35.64 82.24
C GLY A 97 35.38 36.53 83.38
N VAL A 98 36.67 36.84 83.41
CA VAL A 98 37.34 37.76 84.33
C VAL A 98 38.04 38.83 83.50
N ASP A 99 37.97 40.06 83.96
CA ASP A 99 38.77 41.17 83.45
C ASP A 99 40.20 41.00 84.01
N ASP A 100 41.08 40.40 83.22
CA ASP A 100 42.41 40.00 83.67
C ASP A 100 43.41 41.17 83.66
N ASP A 101 43.18 42.18 82.81
CA ASP A 101 44.00 43.38 82.68
C ASP A 101 43.40 44.65 83.35
N CYS A 102 42.24 44.47 84.00
CA CYS A 102 41.51 45.47 84.77
C CYS A 102 41.17 46.73 83.98
N ASP A 103 40.93 46.62 82.67
CA ASP A 103 40.50 47.74 81.84
C ASP A 103 38.99 48.06 81.96
N GLY A 104 38.23 47.23 82.67
CA GLY A 104 36.80 47.41 82.90
C GLY A 104 35.92 46.75 81.83
N VAL A 105 36.49 46.03 80.86
CA VAL A 105 35.77 45.25 79.86
C VAL A 105 36.24 43.81 79.91
N VAL A 106 35.32 42.86 80.14
CA VAL A 106 35.67 41.44 80.29
C VAL A 106 35.94 40.76 78.94
N ASP A 107 37.08 40.06 78.86
CA ASP A 107 37.53 39.20 77.75
C ASP A 107 37.69 39.90 76.39
N LEU A 108 37.81 41.24 76.35
CA LEU A 108 37.84 41.98 75.08
C LEU A 108 39.16 41.75 74.34
N GLY A 109 39.07 41.12 73.16
CA GLY A 109 40.26 40.73 72.41
C GLY A 109 40.97 39.51 72.99
N ALA A 110 40.31 38.79 73.91
CA ALA A 110 40.81 37.53 74.44
C ALA A 110 41.09 36.52 73.32
N THR A 111 42.21 35.82 73.45
CA THR A 111 42.60 34.81 72.47
C THR A 111 42.06 33.44 72.85
N CYS A 112 41.48 32.74 71.87
CA CYS A 112 41.08 31.35 71.99
C CYS A 112 41.95 30.45 71.09
N PRO A 113 42.02 29.13 71.36
CA PRO A 113 42.63 28.17 70.43
C PRO A 113 42.06 28.30 69.00
N GLU A 114 42.86 27.92 67.99
CA GLU A 114 42.48 28.06 66.57
C GLU A 114 41.05 27.59 66.28
N GLY A 115 40.25 28.47 65.66
CA GLY A 115 38.88 28.19 65.23
C GLY A 115 37.78 28.49 66.27
N LEU A 116 38.14 28.99 67.46
CA LEU A 116 37.18 29.36 68.51
C LEU A 116 37.12 30.88 68.71
N VAL A 117 35.97 31.37 69.15
CA VAL A 117 35.72 32.78 69.52
C VAL A 117 35.41 32.88 71.01
N CYS A 118 35.79 33.99 71.66
CA CYS A 118 35.45 34.21 73.05
C CYS A 118 34.03 34.80 73.15
N GLU A 119 33.12 34.09 73.82
CA GLU A 119 31.75 34.54 74.04
C GLU A 119 31.33 34.22 75.48
N GLY A 120 31.13 35.26 76.31
CA GLY A 120 30.66 35.13 77.69
C GLY A 120 31.60 34.34 78.61
N GLY A 121 32.91 34.61 78.55
CA GLY A 121 33.90 33.95 79.41
C GLY A 121 34.25 32.51 79.04
N SER A 122 33.89 32.06 77.84
CA SER A 122 34.25 30.74 77.34
C SER A 122 34.55 30.76 75.85
N CYS A 123 35.59 30.02 75.45
CA CYS A 123 35.86 29.78 74.04
C CYS A 123 34.75 28.90 73.45
N THR A 124 33.96 29.45 72.52
CA THR A 124 32.86 28.76 71.82
C THR A 124 33.16 28.69 70.32
N CYS A 125 32.48 27.76 69.62
CA CYS A 125 32.55 27.76 68.15
C CYS A 125 31.82 29.00 67.63
N PRO A 126 32.31 29.62 66.54
CA PRO A 126 31.50 30.58 65.79
C PRO A 126 30.11 30.01 65.50
N PRO A 127 29.03 30.79 65.61
CA PRO A 127 27.65 30.28 65.49
C PRO A 127 27.40 29.62 64.13
N GLU A 128 28.15 30.00 63.10
CA GLU A 128 28.07 29.41 61.78
C GLU A 128 28.71 28.01 61.68
N GLU A 129 29.70 27.67 62.51
CA GLU A 129 30.46 26.40 62.43
C GLU A 129 30.00 25.34 63.43
N ARG A 130 28.90 25.63 64.15
CA ARG A 130 28.38 24.76 65.20
C ARG A 130 27.37 23.75 64.64
N CYS A 131 27.78 22.48 64.57
CA CYS A 131 26.91 21.38 64.13
C CYS A 131 26.74 20.36 65.26
N ASP A 132 25.50 20.20 65.74
CA ASP A 132 25.15 19.28 66.86
C ASP A 132 26.01 19.45 68.13
N GLY A 133 26.54 20.66 68.34
CA GLY A 133 27.37 21.00 69.50
C GLY A 133 28.87 20.77 69.31
N GLU A 134 29.31 20.27 68.15
CA GLU A 134 30.73 20.16 67.78
C GLU A 134 31.14 21.30 66.83
N CYS A 135 32.39 21.76 66.92
CA CYS A 135 32.96 22.69 65.95
C CYS A 135 33.44 21.89 64.73
N VAL A 136 32.89 22.18 63.56
CA VAL A 136 33.26 21.49 62.31
C VAL A 136 33.54 22.50 61.20
N ASP A 137 34.66 22.31 60.49
CA ASP A 137 34.99 23.12 59.32
C ASP A 137 34.12 22.68 58.13
N ARG A 138 33.07 23.45 57.85
CA ARG A 138 32.14 23.19 56.75
C ARG A 138 32.79 23.32 55.37
N GLN A 139 34.03 23.83 55.27
CA GLN A 139 34.74 23.95 54.00
C GLN A 139 35.48 22.66 53.61
N SER A 140 35.79 21.79 54.58
CA SER A 140 36.63 20.60 54.37
C SER A 140 36.08 19.32 55.02
N ASP A 141 35.15 19.41 55.99
CA ASP A 141 34.56 18.24 56.62
C ASP A 141 33.53 17.58 55.69
N ALA A 142 33.83 16.34 55.27
CA ALA A 142 32.98 15.56 54.38
C ALA A 142 31.62 15.13 54.99
N ARG A 143 31.40 15.30 56.30
CA ARG A 143 30.12 15.00 56.97
C ARG A 143 29.27 16.27 57.18
N HIS A 144 29.85 17.46 57.04
CA HIS A 144 29.20 18.75 57.28
C HIS A 144 29.49 19.77 56.16
N CYS A 145 29.56 19.31 54.91
CA CYS A 145 30.07 20.11 53.81
C CYS A 145 29.09 21.21 53.39
N GLY A 146 29.47 22.47 53.54
CA GLY A 146 28.64 23.65 53.27
C GLY A 146 27.50 23.89 54.27
N ALA A 147 27.01 22.85 54.95
CA ALA A 147 25.97 22.94 55.97
C ALA A 147 26.06 21.77 56.97
N CYS A 148 25.53 21.98 58.18
CA CYS A 148 25.50 20.95 59.20
C CYS A 148 24.73 19.70 58.75
N GLY A 149 25.34 18.52 58.94
CA GLY A 149 24.75 17.24 58.58
C GLY A 149 24.72 16.95 57.07
N ASN A 150 25.25 17.85 56.24
CA ASN A 150 25.35 17.63 54.80
C ASN A 150 26.58 16.76 54.48
N ALA A 151 26.42 15.45 54.69
CA ALA A 151 27.46 14.49 54.38
C ALA A 151 27.59 14.27 52.86
N CYS A 152 28.82 14.33 52.36
CA CYS A 152 29.10 14.08 50.97
C CYS A 152 28.78 12.64 50.58
N PRO A 153 28.13 12.42 49.41
CA PRO A 153 27.90 11.10 48.86
C PRO A 153 29.18 10.28 48.74
N SER A 154 29.05 8.95 48.78
CA SER A 154 30.16 8.01 48.60
C SER A 154 31.00 8.34 47.36
N GLY A 155 32.31 8.53 47.54
CA GLY A 155 33.25 8.89 46.46
C GLY A 155 33.46 10.39 46.26
N GLN A 156 32.86 11.23 47.09
CA GLN A 156 33.07 12.68 47.11
C GLN A 156 33.83 13.13 48.37
N ALA A 157 34.51 14.27 48.28
CA ALA A 157 35.13 14.96 49.40
C ALA A 157 34.58 16.39 49.48
N CYS A 158 34.72 17.03 50.65
CA CYS A 158 34.37 18.44 50.78
C CYS A 158 35.56 19.31 50.35
N GLU A 159 35.34 20.19 49.38
CA GLU A 159 36.33 21.17 48.94
C GLU A 159 35.63 22.54 48.79
N GLY A 160 36.02 23.51 49.62
CA GLY A 160 35.44 24.86 49.59
C GLY A 160 33.95 24.89 49.94
N GLY A 161 33.49 23.94 50.77
CA GLY A 161 32.09 23.83 51.18
C GLY A 161 31.15 23.20 50.17
N ALA A 162 31.69 22.60 49.11
CA ALA A 162 30.92 21.81 48.15
C ALA A 162 31.41 20.36 48.12
N CYS A 163 30.47 19.41 48.06
CA CYS A 163 30.81 18.02 47.82
C CYS A 163 31.24 17.84 46.38
N VAL A 164 32.50 17.50 46.19
CA VAL A 164 33.13 17.34 44.88
C VAL A 164 33.60 15.91 44.68
N VAL A 165 33.46 15.43 43.45
CA VAL A 165 33.94 14.10 43.07
C VAL A 165 35.47 14.05 43.09
N MET A 166 36.01 13.03 43.76
CA MET A 166 37.45 12.76 43.82
C MET A 166 37.83 11.74 42.75
N CYS A 167 38.64 12.18 41.79
CA CYS A 167 39.10 11.32 40.72
C CYS A 167 40.39 10.60 41.09
N SER A 168 40.50 9.34 40.65
CA SER A 168 41.72 8.56 40.83
C SER A 168 42.86 9.16 40.00
N ALA A 169 44.11 8.84 40.35
CA ALA A 169 45.26 9.28 39.58
C ALA A 169 45.11 8.88 38.09
N GLY A 170 45.22 9.87 37.19
CA GLY A 170 45.05 9.69 35.75
C GLY A 170 43.63 9.98 35.22
N GLN A 171 42.64 10.19 36.10
CA GLN A 171 41.29 10.59 35.69
C GLN A 171 41.09 12.10 35.83
N THR A 172 40.27 12.66 34.95
CA THR A 172 39.87 14.07 34.96
C THR A 172 38.41 14.19 35.40
N ARG A 173 38.10 15.20 36.21
CA ARG A 173 36.73 15.51 36.64
C ARG A 173 35.97 16.20 35.50
N CYS A 174 34.94 15.54 34.99
CA CYS A 174 34.04 16.06 33.97
C CYS A 174 32.62 16.10 34.54
N GLY A 175 32.23 17.27 35.04
CA GLY A 175 31.03 17.44 35.87
C GLY A 175 31.10 16.58 37.12
N ASP A 176 30.08 15.75 37.32
CA ASP A 176 29.95 14.85 38.48
C ASP A 176 30.55 13.46 38.21
N SER A 177 31.44 13.32 37.21
CA SER A 177 32.04 12.04 36.83
C SER A 177 33.54 12.14 36.65
N CYS A 178 34.22 11.03 36.91
CA CYS A 178 35.65 10.87 36.63
C CYS A 178 35.82 10.07 35.35
N VAL A 179 36.49 10.66 34.38
CA VAL A 179 36.73 10.05 33.08
C VAL A 179 38.23 10.02 32.79
N ASP A 180 38.70 8.96 32.15
CA ASP A 180 40.05 8.92 31.63
C ASP A 180 40.07 9.58 30.25
N VAL A 181 40.49 10.84 30.21
CA VAL A 181 40.54 11.63 28.97
C VAL A 181 41.60 11.11 27.99
N ALA A 182 42.48 10.18 28.39
CA ALA A 182 43.46 9.59 27.50
C ALA A 182 42.88 8.41 26.68
N SER A 183 41.75 7.84 27.09
CA SER A 183 41.19 6.61 26.51
C SER A 183 39.67 6.62 26.28
N ASP A 184 38.91 7.51 26.93
CA ASP A 184 37.46 7.63 26.71
C ASP A 184 37.16 8.42 25.42
N ALA A 185 36.54 7.76 24.44
CA ALA A 185 36.18 8.35 23.14
C ALA A 185 35.14 9.48 23.23
N ARG A 186 34.43 9.65 24.34
CA ARG A 186 33.47 10.75 24.56
C ARG A 186 34.09 11.95 25.28
N HIS A 187 35.29 11.79 25.85
CA HIS A 187 36.00 12.82 26.62
C HIS A 187 37.49 12.86 26.22
N CYS A 188 37.80 12.77 24.92
CA CYS A 188 39.18 12.54 24.47
C CYS A 188 40.00 13.84 24.49
N GLY A 189 41.03 13.88 25.34
CA GLY A 189 41.89 15.04 25.56
C GLY A 189 41.29 16.12 26.47
N ALA A 190 39.95 16.20 26.56
CA ALA A 190 39.23 17.10 27.46
C ALA A 190 37.80 16.60 27.74
N CYS A 191 37.15 17.15 28.77
CA CYS A 191 35.74 16.89 29.04
C CYS A 191 34.85 17.24 27.85
N ASP A 192 33.93 16.34 27.51
CA ASP A 192 32.93 16.49 26.44
C ASP A 192 33.51 16.66 25.03
N ALA A 193 34.82 16.43 24.88
CA ALA A 193 35.52 16.38 23.60
C ALA A 193 35.36 14.98 22.96
N ALA A 194 34.16 14.68 22.48
CA ALA A 194 33.89 13.40 21.83
C ALA A 194 34.60 13.30 20.47
N CYS A 195 35.14 12.12 20.19
CA CYS A 195 35.67 11.80 18.87
C CYS A 195 34.54 11.77 17.83
N SER A 196 34.87 12.20 16.61
CA SER A 196 33.98 12.09 15.46
C SER A 196 33.63 10.64 15.14
N ALA A 197 32.58 10.41 14.35
CA ALA A 197 32.08 9.07 14.04
C ALA A 197 33.20 8.11 13.58
N GLY A 198 33.31 6.96 14.27
CA GLY A 198 34.32 5.94 14.04
C GLY A 198 35.71 6.22 14.65
N GLY A 199 35.89 7.36 15.32
CA GLY A 199 37.12 7.69 16.03
C GLY A 199 37.23 6.99 17.38
N VAL A 200 38.46 6.68 17.78
CA VAL A 200 38.84 6.14 19.09
C VAL A 200 39.79 7.11 19.79
N CYS A 201 39.82 7.08 21.12
CA CYS A 201 40.76 7.89 21.88
C CYS A 201 42.03 7.11 22.16
N GLU A 202 43.17 7.63 21.70
CA GLU A 202 44.48 7.06 21.97
C GLU A 202 45.44 8.16 22.45
N GLY A 203 45.85 8.08 23.72
CA GLY A 203 46.75 9.06 24.33
C GLY A 203 46.17 10.48 24.41
N GLY A 204 44.85 10.60 24.49
CA GLY A 204 44.14 11.89 24.53
C GLY A 204 43.97 12.56 23.17
N ALA A 205 44.24 11.84 22.07
CA ALA A 205 43.96 12.30 20.72
C ALA A 205 42.94 11.39 20.04
N CYS A 206 41.98 12.00 19.35
CA CYS A 206 41.05 11.26 18.50
C CYS A 206 41.78 10.78 17.25
N VAL A 207 41.90 9.46 17.12
CA VAL A 207 42.48 8.78 15.96
C VAL A 207 41.46 7.85 15.35
N CYS A 208 41.64 7.50 14.08
CA CYS A 208 40.78 6.52 13.44
C CYS A 208 41.19 5.10 13.83
N ALA A 209 40.21 4.23 14.03
CA ALA A 209 40.47 2.82 14.27
C ALA A 209 41.28 2.21 13.12
N ALA A 210 42.09 1.19 13.43
CA ALA A 210 42.89 0.50 12.43
C ALA A 210 42.04 0.04 11.23
N GLY A 211 42.53 0.33 10.01
CA GLY A 211 41.82 0.04 8.76
C GLY A 211 40.90 1.17 8.28
N THR A 212 40.75 2.26 9.02
CA THR A 212 40.00 3.46 8.60
C THR A 212 40.90 4.68 8.50
N THR A 213 40.52 5.63 7.64
CA THR A 213 41.26 6.87 7.38
C THR A 213 40.41 8.06 7.77
N SER A 214 41.02 9.10 8.36
CA SER A 214 40.31 10.35 8.67
C SER A 214 40.05 11.14 7.39
N CYS A 215 38.79 11.25 7.01
CA CYS A 215 38.31 12.01 5.86
C CYS A 215 37.40 13.15 6.36
N SER A 216 37.93 14.38 6.31
CA SER A 216 37.24 15.59 6.81
C SER A 216 36.75 15.47 8.25
N GLY A 217 37.52 14.80 9.12
CA GLY A 217 37.22 14.60 10.52
C GLY A 217 36.45 13.32 10.85
N ALA A 218 35.79 12.67 9.87
CA ALA A 218 35.13 11.38 10.07
C ALA A 218 36.06 10.21 9.71
N CYS A 219 35.96 9.09 10.42
CA CYS A 219 36.73 7.90 10.10
C CYS A 219 36.00 7.06 9.06
N THR A 220 36.68 6.78 7.96
CA THR A 220 36.10 6.13 6.79
C THR A 220 36.95 4.95 6.35
N ASP A 221 36.32 3.81 6.07
CA ASP A 221 36.98 2.69 5.41
C ASP A 221 37.12 2.99 3.91
N THR A 222 38.30 3.46 3.50
CA THR A 222 38.61 3.78 2.11
C THR A 222 38.67 2.56 1.20
N THR A 223 38.58 1.34 1.74
CA THR A 223 38.59 0.11 0.95
C THR A 223 37.22 -0.31 0.46
N THR A 224 36.15 0.19 1.11
CA THR A 224 34.76 -0.19 0.84
C THR A 224 33.81 1.00 0.69
N ASP A 225 34.16 2.19 1.19
CA ASP A 225 33.33 3.38 1.02
C ASP A 225 33.42 3.93 -0.41
N ARG A 226 32.28 3.89 -1.11
CA ARG A 226 32.10 4.43 -2.46
C ARG A 226 32.47 5.91 -2.57
N ASN A 227 32.29 6.71 -1.53
CA ASN A 227 32.55 8.15 -1.54
C ASN A 227 34.00 8.52 -1.20
N ASN A 228 34.79 7.56 -0.71
CA ASN A 228 36.16 7.75 -0.24
C ASN A 228 37.07 6.61 -0.72
N CYS A 229 36.85 6.11 -1.93
CA CYS A 229 37.45 4.87 -2.39
C CYS A 229 38.93 5.03 -2.73
N GLY A 230 39.80 4.44 -1.90
CA GLY A 230 41.26 4.51 -1.98
C GLY A 230 41.86 5.83 -1.47
N ALA A 231 41.07 6.90 -1.37
CA ALA A 231 41.46 8.19 -0.81
C ALA A 231 40.22 9.01 -0.41
N CYS A 232 40.37 9.91 0.54
CA CYS A 232 39.29 10.81 0.96
C CYS A 232 38.76 11.65 -0.21
N GLY A 233 37.44 11.69 -0.36
CA GLY A 233 36.75 12.41 -1.43
C GLY A 233 36.82 11.77 -2.82
N ARG A 234 37.45 10.60 -2.97
CA ARG A 234 37.43 9.86 -4.24
C ARG A 234 36.12 9.09 -4.37
N VAL A 235 35.15 9.71 -5.04
CA VAL A 235 33.84 9.12 -5.30
C VAL A 235 33.89 8.22 -6.55
N CYS A 236 33.40 6.98 -6.43
CA CYS A 236 33.24 6.10 -7.59
C CYS A 236 32.05 6.50 -8.45
N ALA A 237 32.18 6.34 -9.77
CA ALA A 237 31.17 6.77 -10.74
C ALA A 237 29.84 6.00 -10.60
N ALA A 238 28.85 6.36 -11.41
CA ALA A 238 27.63 5.58 -11.54
C ALA A 238 27.97 4.14 -11.99
N SER A 239 27.27 3.15 -11.42
CA SER A 239 27.50 1.72 -11.68
C SER A 239 28.87 1.17 -11.25
N GLU A 240 29.63 1.92 -10.45
CA GLU A 240 30.84 1.45 -9.78
C GLU A 240 30.62 1.26 -8.28
N ALA A 241 31.38 0.34 -7.71
CA ALA A 241 31.50 0.09 -6.27
C ALA A 241 32.96 0.23 -5.84
N CYS A 242 33.18 0.52 -4.56
CA CYS A 242 34.53 0.48 -4.00
C CYS A 242 34.89 -0.95 -3.62
N VAL A 243 35.89 -1.51 -4.29
CA VAL A 243 36.39 -2.86 -4.05
C VAL A 243 37.89 -2.75 -3.77
N ALA A 244 38.30 -3.08 -2.55
CA ALA A 244 39.69 -3.02 -2.10
C ALA A 244 40.39 -1.66 -2.37
N GLY A 245 39.64 -0.56 -2.29
CA GLY A 245 40.15 0.80 -2.51
C GLY A 245 40.24 1.24 -3.98
N ALA A 246 39.72 0.43 -4.90
CA ALA A 246 39.57 0.79 -6.30
C ALA A 246 38.09 0.89 -6.69
N CYS A 247 37.77 1.89 -7.52
CA CYS A 247 36.45 1.98 -8.15
C CYS A 247 36.40 0.96 -9.28
N GLU A 248 35.64 -0.10 -9.04
CA GLU A 248 35.43 -1.21 -9.95
C GLU A 248 33.95 -1.29 -10.32
N CYS A 249 33.64 -1.97 -11.43
CA CYS A 249 32.24 -2.15 -11.80
C CYS A 249 31.49 -2.89 -10.70
N ALA A 250 30.32 -2.38 -10.35
CA ALA A 250 29.45 -3.03 -9.39
C ALA A 250 29.07 -4.44 -9.90
N ALA A 251 28.70 -5.32 -8.99
CA ALA A 251 28.27 -6.68 -9.36
C ALA A 251 27.17 -6.64 -10.43
N GLY A 252 27.34 -7.42 -11.50
CA GLY A 252 26.44 -7.45 -12.65
C GLY A 252 26.80 -6.48 -13.80
N PHE A 253 27.76 -5.57 -13.60
CA PHE A 253 28.27 -4.69 -14.65
C PHE A 253 29.63 -5.16 -15.17
N ILE A 254 29.87 -4.96 -16.46
CA ILE A 254 31.13 -5.28 -17.13
C ILE A 254 31.83 -3.98 -17.52
N ARG A 255 33.17 -3.93 -17.37
CA ARG A 255 33.96 -2.77 -17.79
C ARG A 255 34.11 -2.76 -19.31
N CYS A 256 33.44 -1.81 -19.95
CA CYS A 256 33.51 -1.54 -21.38
C CYS A 256 34.23 -0.20 -21.61
N GLY A 257 35.55 -0.27 -21.83
CA GLY A 257 36.39 0.94 -21.88
C GLY A 257 36.48 1.61 -20.51
N SER A 258 36.03 2.86 -20.41
CA SER A 258 35.99 3.63 -19.16
C SER A 258 34.64 3.56 -18.42
N ALA A 259 33.63 2.88 -18.98
CA ALA A 259 32.29 2.80 -18.40
C ALA A 259 31.97 1.38 -17.91
N CYS A 260 31.17 1.30 -16.85
CA CYS A 260 30.59 0.05 -16.36
C CYS A 260 29.19 -0.10 -16.95
N VAL A 261 28.98 -1.17 -17.71
CA VAL A 261 27.76 -1.38 -18.51
C VAL A 261 27.07 -2.67 -18.09
N ASP A 262 25.75 -2.63 -17.97
CA ASP A 262 24.92 -3.81 -17.79
C ASP A 262 24.71 -4.47 -19.15
N THR A 263 25.58 -5.41 -19.50
CA THR A 263 25.51 -6.12 -20.78
C THR A 263 24.29 -7.02 -20.88
N GLN A 264 23.45 -7.15 -19.85
CA GLN A 264 22.20 -7.90 -19.95
C GLN A 264 21.03 -7.07 -20.50
N ARG A 265 21.14 -5.75 -20.48
CA ARG A 265 20.07 -4.81 -20.81
C ARG A 265 20.48 -3.65 -21.70
N ASP A 266 21.78 -3.35 -21.77
CA ASP A 266 22.28 -2.26 -22.60
C ASP A 266 22.27 -2.64 -24.08
N GLU A 267 21.48 -1.91 -24.87
CA GLU A 267 21.34 -2.14 -26.31
C GLU A 267 22.62 -1.90 -27.09
N ALA A 268 23.56 -1.10 -26.60
CA ALA A 268 24.84 -0.84 -27.26
C ALA A 268 25.95 -1.84 -26.86
N HIS A 269 25.72 -2.64 -25.82
CA HIS A 269 26.72 -3.57 -25.26
C HIS A 269 26.09 -4.93 -24.88
N CYS A 270 25.17 -5.44 -25.69
CA CYS A 270 24.38 -6.60 -25.32
C CYS A 270 25.19 -7.89 -25.36
N GLY A 271 25.30 -8.58 -24.22
CA GLY A 271 26.10 -9.78 -24.03
C GLY A 271 27.62 -9.56 -23.97
N ALA A 272 28.14 -8.53 -24.63
CA ALA A 272 29.54 -8.15 -24.62
C ALA A 272 29.73 -6.65 -24.95
N CYS A 273 30.88 -6.10 -24.54
CA CYS A 273 31.22 -4.71 -24.82
C CYS A 273 31.23 -4.40 -26.33
N GLY A 274 30.49 -3.36 -26.73
CA GLY A 274 30.41 -2.88 -28.11
C GLY A 274 29.52 -3.74 -29.02
N ASN A 275 28.87 -4.77 -28.49
CA ASN A 275 27.91 -5.57 -29.24
C ASN A 275 26.54 -4.89 -29.26
N ALA A 276 26.42 -3.86 -30.10
CA ALA A 276 25.18 -3.13 -30.27
C ALA A 276 24.14 -3.98 -31.00
N CYS A 277 22.89 -3.96 -30.51
CA CYS A 277 21.80 -4.68 -31.11
C CYS A 277 21.44 -4.08 -32.48
N PRO A 278 21.16 -4.93 -33.50
CA PRO A 278 20.64 -4.47 -34.78
C PRO A 278 19.34 -3.66 -34.61
N GLY A 279 19.05 -2.78 -35.58
CA GLY A 279 17.84 -1.93 -35.53
C GLY A 279 16.56 -2.75 -35.33
N GLY A 280 15.72 -2.32 -34.38
CA GLY A 280 14.46 -3.00 -34.02
C GLY A 280 14.60 -4.12 -32.97
N GLN A 281 15.81 -4.34 -32.44
CA GLN A 281 16.06 -5.29 -31.36
C GLN A 281 16.37 -4.57 -30.05
N VAL A 282 16.02 -5.22 -28.94
CA VAL A 282 16.36 -4.82 -27.57
C VAL A 282 17.33 -5.83 -26.97
N CYS A 283 18.10 -5.40 -25.97
CA CYS A 283 18.91 -6.33 -25.20
C CYS A 283 18.09 -6.98 -24.10
N GLU A 284 17.88 -8.29 -24.19
CA GLU A 284 17.16 -9.05 -23.19
C GLU A 284 17.99 -10.26 -22.73
N SER A 285 18.42 -10.21 -21.47
CA SER A 285 19.26 -11.24 -20.84
C SER A 285 20.57 -11.47 -21.60
N GLY A 286 21.17 -10.39 -22.12
CA GLY A 286 22.45 -10.42 -22.83
C GLY A 286 22.39 -10.97 -24.25
N ALA A 287 21.19 -11.12 -24.81
CA ALA A 287 21.00 -11.42 -26.22
C ALA A 287 20.17 -10.32 -26.87
N CYS A 288 20.57 -9.90 -28.07
CA CYS A 288 19.73 -9.03 -28.89
C CYS A 288 18.54 -9.84 -29.38
N ARG A 289 17.34 -9.34 -29.09
CA ARG A 289 16.08 -9.99 -29.43
C ARG A 289 15.15 -8.96 -30.03
N VAL A 290 14.29 -9.39 -30.95
CA VAL A 290 13.30 -8.49 -31.54
C VAL A 290 12.37 -7.97 -30.44
N ALA A 291 12.13 -6.65 -30.47
CA ALA A 291 11.23 -5.99 -29.54
C ALA A 291 9.80 -6.07 -30.08
N CYS A 292 8.96 -6.85 -29.40
CA CYS A 292 7.55 -6.97 -29.79
C CYS A 292 6.71 -5.90 -29.13
N GLY A 293 5.74 -5.37 -29.90
CA GLY A 293 4.77 -4.41 -29.40
C GLY A 293 3.87 -5.02 -28.33
N ALA A 294 3.08 -4.17 -27.67
CA ALA A 294 2.06 -4.64 -26.76
C ALA A 294 1.04 -5.51 -27.51
N GLY A 295 0.78 -6.73 -27.00
CA GLY A 295 -0.14 -7.69 -27.62
C GLY A 295 0.49 -8.57 -28.69
N GLU A 296 1.80 -8.48 -28.93
CA GLU A 296 2.53 -9.36 -29.85
C GLU A 296 3.40 -10.36 -29.08
N THR A 297 3.42 -11.59 -29.59
CA THR A 297 4.25 -12.69 -29.10
C THR A 297 5.47 -12.85 -29.99
N ARG A 298 6.64 -13.05 -29.37
CA ARG A 298 7.89 -13.31 -30.09
C ARG A 298 7.93 -14.75 -30.60
N CYS A 299 7.87 -14.92 -31.91
CA CYS A 299 7.98 -16.20 -32.60
C CYS A 299 9.24 -16.23 -33.45
N GLY A 300 10.35 -16.69 -32.84
CA GLY A 300 11.67 -16.62 -33.44
C GLY A 300 12.17 -15.18 -33.54
N ASP A 301 12.44 -14.73 -34.76
CA ASP A 301 12.91 -13.37 -35.07
C ASP A 301 11.78 -12.39 -35.44
N SER A 302 10.52 -12.84 -35.36
CA SER A 302 9.34 -12.05 -35.72
C SER A 302 8.40 -11.84 -34.53
N CYS A 303 7.67 -10.74 -34.57
CA CYS A 303 6.55 -10.48 -33.67
C CYS A 303 5.25 -10.79 -34.40
N VAL A 304 4.39 -11.56 -33.76
CA VAL A 304 3.10 -11.96 -34.32
C VAL A 304 2.02 -11.79 -33.26
N ASN A 305 0.84 -11.36 -33.66
CA ASN A 305 -0.30 -11.30 -32.76
C ASN A 305 -0.97 -12.68 -32.75
N THR A 306 -0.72 -13.46 -31.70
CA THR A 306 -1.25 -14.83 -31.57
C THR A 306 -2.77 -14.90 -31.43
N ASP A 307 -3.46 -13.77 -31.26
CA ASP A 307 -4.92 -13.74 -31.15
C ASP A 307 -5.62 -13.61 -32.51
N THR A 308 -4.88 -13.20 -33.55
CA THR A 308 -5.44 -12.85 -34.87
C THR A 308 -4.63 -13.38 -36.04
N ASP A 309 -3.37 -13.76 -35.85
CA ASP A 309 -2.54 -14.36 -36.89
C ASP A 309 -2.90 -15.84 -37.10
N ALA A 310 -3.48 -16.14 -38.26
CA ALA A 310 -3.87 -17.50 -38.64
C ALA A 310 -2.68 -18.47 -38.75
N ALA A 311 -1.43 -18.01 -38.92
CA ALA A 311 -0.25 -18.87 -38.94
C ALA A 311 0.33 -19.15 -37.55
N ASN A 312 -0.10 -18.41 -36.52
CA ASN A 312 0.44 -18.43 -35.16
C ASN A 312 -0.67 -18.36 -34.10
N CYS A 313 -1.80 -19.02 -34.33
CA CYS A 313 -2.99 -18.83 -33.52
C CYS A 313 -2.87 -19.49 -32.14
N GLY A 314 -2.92 -18.71 -31.07
CA GLY A 314 -2.73 -19.14 -29.69
C GLY A 314 -1.29 -19.51 -29.31
N ALA A 315 -0.44 -19.88 -30.28
CA ALA A 315 0.97 -20.17 -30.09
C ALA A 315 1.77 -20.02 -31.39
N CYS A 316 3.08 -19.80 -31.26
CA CYS A 316 4.00 -19.75 -32.40
C CYS A 316 3.93 -21.02 -33.27
N GLY A 317 3.75 -20.85 -34.57
CA GLY A 317 3.68 -21.93 -35.55
C GLY A 317 2.39 -22.75 -35.53
N ASN A 318 1.40 -22.38 -34.72
CA ASN A 318 0.09 -23.03 -34.72
C ASN A 318 -0.79 -22.46 -35.84
N ALA A 319 -0.62 -22.97 -37.05
CA ALA A 319 -1.42 -22.53 -38.19
C ALA A 319 -2.83 -23.13 -38.15
N CYS A 320 -3.85 -22.30 -38.38
CA CYS A 320 -5.23 -22.73 -38.54
C CYS A 320 -5.41 -23.54 -39.84
N GLY A 321 -6.39 -24.45 -39.82
CA GLY A 321 -6.75 -25.26 -40.97
C GLY A 321 -7.43 -24.45 -42.08
N ASP A 322 -7.63 -25.08 -43.23
CA ASP A 322 -8.27 -24.46 -44.38
C ASP A 322 -9.68 -23.94 -44.01
N GLY A 323 -9.93 -22.64 -44.22
CA GLY A 323 -11.21 -21.98 -43.92
C GLY A 323 -11.37 -21.52 -42.46
N GLU A 324 -10.40 -21.77 -41.60
CA GLU A 324 -10.38 -21.29 -40.22
C GLU A 324 -9.65 -19.95 -40.10
N PHE A 325 -10.09 -19.13 -39.16
CA PHE A 325 -9.48 -17.86 -38.81
C PHE A 325 -9.08 -17.88 -37.34
N CYS A 326 -8.02 -17.16 -37.01
CA CYS A 326 -7.64 -16.97 -35.62
C CYS A 326 -8.52 -15.89 -34.98
N ARG A 327 -9.23 -16.25 -33.91
CA ARG A 327 -10.00 -15.31 -33.09
C ARG A 327 -9.74 -15.60 -31.63
N GLU A 328 -9.26 -14.60 -30.90
CA GLU A 328 -8.97 -14.69 -29.46
C GLU A 328 -8.03 -15.87 -29.13
N GLY A 329 -7.11 -16.18 -30.05
CA GLY A 329 -6.11 -17.23 -29.87
C GLY A 329 -6.61 -18.64 -30.18
N ALA A 330 -7.79 -18.80 -30.76
CA ALA A 330 -8.33 -20.08 -31.20
C ALA A 330 -8.65 -20.07 -32.70
N CYS A 331 -8.30 -21.16 -33.39
CA CYS A 331 -8.73 -21.40 -34.75
C CYS A 331 -10.23 -21.73 -34.75
N ALA A 332 -11.01 -20.94 -35.48
CA ALA A 332 -12.43 -21.12 -35.61
C ALA A 332 -12.87 -20.90 -37.06
N LEU A 333 -13.82 -21.71 -37.53
CA LEU A 333 -14.47 -21.49 -38.82
C LEU A 333 -15.24 -20.15 -38.80
N ASP A 334 -15.03 -19.32 -39.82
CA ASP A 334 -15.86 -18.13 -40.05
C ASP A 334 -16.92 -18.46 -41.10
N CYS A 335 -18.16 -18.63 -40.63
CA CYS A 335 -19.27 -18.94 -41.52
C CYS A 335 -19.86 -17.71 -42.23
N GLY A 336 -19.39 -16.49 -41.95
CA GLY A 336 -19.94 -15.28 -42.58
C GLY A 336 -21.46 -15.17 -42.37
N ALA A 337 -22.24 -15.24 -43.47
CA ALA A 337 -23.71 -15.23 -43.44
C ALA A 337 -24.35 -16.63 -43.24
N LEU A 338 -23.55 -17.70 -43.30
CA LEU A 338 -23.97 -19.08 -43.10
C LEU A 338 -23.98 -19.41 -41.60
N ARG A 339 -24.70 -20.47 -41.21
CA ARG A 339 -24.74 -20.95 -39.82
C ARG A 339 -23.69 -22.03 -39.61
N LEU A 340 -22.96 -21.98 -38.49
CA LEU A 340 -22.11 -23.10 -38.08
C LEU A 340 -22.99 -24.23 -37.53
N CYS A 341 -23.06 -25.33 -38.27
CA CYS A 341 -23.76 -26.55 -37.89
C CYS A 341 -22.75 -27.67 -37.67
N SER A 342 -22.55 -28.03 -36.41
CA SER A 342 -21.47 -28.91 -35.96
C SER A 342 -20.08 -28.45 -36.44
N ALA A 343 -19.57 -29.01 -37.53
CA ALA A 343 -18.25 -28.71 -38.09
C ALA A 343 -18.32 -28.13 -39.52
N ALA A 344 -19.50 -27.72 -39.99
CA ALA A 344 -19.70 -27.20 -41.33
C ALA A 344 -20.50 -25.89 -41.31
N CYS A 345 -20.15 -24.97 -42.21
CA CYS A 345 -20.94 -23.78 -42.46
C CYS A 345 -22.05 -24.12 -43.46
N VAL A 346 -23.30 -24.04 -43.01
CA VAL A 346 -24.47 -24.47 -43.77
C VAL A 346 -25.39 -23.28 -44.06
N ASP A 347 -25.93 -23.23 -45.29
CA ASP A 347 -26.96 -22.26 -45.67
C ASP A 347 -28.33 -22.77 -45.22
N VAL A 348 -28.70 -22.43 -43.99
CA VAL A 348 -29.98 -22.83 -43.41
C VAL A 348 -31.19 -22.25 -44.15
N THR A 349 -31.02 -21.38 -45.16
CA THR A 349 -32.14 -20.87 -45.95
C THR A 349 -32.52 -21.76 -47.13
N ARG A 350 -31.63 -22.68 -47.52
CA ARG A 350 -31.77 -23.50 -48.74
C ARG A 350 -31.42 -24.98 -48.54
N ASP A 351 -30.67 -25.30 -47.50
CA ASP A 351 -30.26 -26.67 -47.20
C ASP A 351 -31.45 -27.49 -46.69
N PRO A 352 -31.89 -28.55 -47.40
CA PRO A 352 -33.01 -29.37 -46.96
C PRO A 352 -32.75 -30.16 -45.68
N ASP A 353 -31.50 -30.44 -45.32
CA ASP A 353 -31.15 -31.19 -44.12
C ASP A 353 -31.01 -30.25 -42.88
N HIS A 354 -30.92 -28.93 -43.09
CA HIS A 354 -30.66 -27.92 -42.07
C HIS A 354 -31.57 -26.68 -42.24
N CYS A 355 -32.84 -26.88 -42.59
CA CYS A 355 -33.72 -25.79 -42.99
C CYS A 355 -34.18 -24.93 -41.81
N GLY A 356 -33.76 -23.67 -41.76
CA GLY A 356 -34.01 -22.73 -40.66
C GLY A 356 -33.09 -22.92 -39.45
N ASP A 357 -32.65 -24.16 -39.19
CA ASP A 357 -31.74 -24.51 -38.09
C ASP A 357 -30.89 -25.77 -38.38
N CYS A 358 -29.83 -25.97 -37.61
CA CYS A 358 -28.77 -26.94 -37.87
C CYS A 358 -29.15 -28.43 -37.80
N ASP A 359 -30.34 -28.76 -37.33
CA ASP A 359 -30.80 -30.15 -37.21
C ASP A 359 -32.26 -30.29 -37.66
N ASN A 360 -32.68 -29.44 -38.61
CA ASN A 360 -34.06 -29.39 -39.10
C ASN A 360 -34.16 -29.86 -40.56
N ALA A 361 -34.18 -31.19 -40.74
CA ALA A 361 -34.35 -31.79 -42.04
C ALA A 361 -35.81 -31.74 -42.51
N CYS A 362 -36.03 -31.29 -43.74
CA CYS A 362 -37.33 -31.31 -44.41
C CYS A 362 -37.77 -32.76 -44.70
N ALA A 363 -39.09 -32.97 -44.74
CA ALA A 363 -39.63 -34.27 -45.14
C ALA A 363 -39.26 -34.59 -46.60
N PHE A 364 -39.29 -35.88 -46.99
CA PHE A 364 -38.85 -36.38 -48.30
C PHE A 364 -39.50 -35.67 -49.50
N ASP A 365 -40.67 -35.06 -49.32
CA ASP A 365 -41.48 -34.37 -50.31
C ASP A 365 -41.51 -32.83 -50.13
N GLN A 366 -40.58 -32.30 -49.33
CA GLN A 366 -40.43 -30.87 -49.04
C GLN A 366 -39.06 -30.35 -49.49
N VAL A 367 -39.01 -29.06 -49.82
CA VAL A 367 -37.79 -28.32 -50.11
C VAL A 367 -37.62 -27.20 -49.08
N CYS A 368 -36.37 -26.82 -48.81
CA CYS A 368 -36.10 -25.64 -47.98
C CYS A 368 -36.19 -24.37 -48.82
N ALA A 369 -37.13 -23.50 -48.47
CA ALA A 369 -37.27 -22.18 -49.08
C ALA A 369 -37.32 -21.12 -47.97
N ASP A 370 -36.36 -20.19 -48.02
CA ASP A 370 -36.22 -19.09 -47.06
C ASP A 370 -36.23 -19.55 -45.59
N GLY A 371 -35.61 -20.72 -45.33
CA GLY A 371 -35.49 -21.31 -43.99
C GLY A 371 -36.76 -21.99 -43.48
N SER A 372 -37.73 -22.28 -44.35
CA SER A 372 -38.91 -23.09 -44.03
C SER A 372 -39.05 -24.26 -45.00
N CYS A 373 -39.39 -25.43 -44.45
CA CYS A 373 -39.73 -26.59 -45.26
C CYS A 373 -41.11 -26.38 -45.88
N VAL A 374 -41.14 -26.30 -47.21
CA VAL A 374 -42.36 -26.07 -47.99
C VAL A 374 -42.52 -27.16 -49.03
N CYS A 375 -43.75 -27.39 -49.47
CA CYS A 375 -44.00 -28.28 -50.59
C CYS A 375 -43.47 -27.68 -51.89
N GLU A 376 -43.01 -28.54 -52.80
CA GLU A 376 -42.66 -28.12 -54.16
C GLU A 376 -43.86 -27.45 -54.86
N ALA A 377 -43.56 -26.58 -55.82
CA ALA A 377 -44.58 -25.81 -56.53
C ALA A 377 -45.64 -26.74 -57.17
N GLY A 378 -46.92 -26.50 -56.83
CA GLY A 378 -48.05 -27.29 -57.34
C GLY A 378 -48.53 -28.39 -56.38
N LEU A 379 -47.82 -28.62 -55.27
CA LEU A 379 -48.26 -29.50 -54.18
C LEU A 379 -48.82 -28.68 -53.01
N THR A 380 -49.78 -29.25 -52.30
CA THR A 380 -50.39 -28.65 -51.11
C THR A 380 -49.98 -29.43 -49.87
N ALA A 381 -49.61 -28.73 -48.80
CA ALA A 381 -49.28 -29.35 -47.52
C ALA A 381 -50.56 -29.83 -46.83
N CYS A 382 -50.73 -31.15 -46.75
CA CYS A 382 -51.86 -31.78 -46.08
C CYS A 382 -51.36 -32.68 -44.94
N GLY A 383 -51.44 -32.19 -43.69
CA GLY A 383 -51.09 -32.97 -42.51
C GLY A 383 -49.61 -33.37 -42.41
N GLY A 384 -48.70 -32.60 -43.04
CA GLY A 384 -47.26 -32.86 -43.04
C GLY A 384 -46.73 -33.54 -44.30
N SER A 385 -47.60 -34.00 -45.20
CA SER A 385 -47.23 -34.54 -46.52
C SER A 385 -47.67 -33.61 -47.64
N CYS A 386 -46.87 -33.56 -48.70
CA CYS A 386 -47.11 -32.77 -49.88
C CYS A 386 -47.86 -33.61 -50.91
N VAL A 387 -49.11 -33.23 -51.16
CA VAL A 387 -50.03 -33.97 -52.04
C VAL A 387 -50.49 -33.07 -53.18
N SER A 388 -50.71 -33.67 -54.36
CA SER A 388 -51.27 -32.95 -55.50
C SER A 388 -52.79 -32.91 -55.34
N THR A 389 -53.32 -31.78 -54.87
CA THR A 389 -54.78 -31.60 -54.80
C THR A 389 -55.45 -31.59 -56.17
N SER A 390 -54.68 -31.48 -57.26
CA SER A 390 -55.21 -31.51 -58.62
C SER A 390 -55.47 -32.92 -59.15
N SER A 391 -54.82 -33.95 -58.59
CA SER A 391 -54.79 -35.30 -59.17
C SER A 391 -54.84 -36.43 -58.15
N ASP A 392 -54.66 -36.15 -56.87
CA ASP A 392 -54.71 -37.16 -55.81
C ASP A 392 -56.18 -37.47 -55.45
N PRO A 393 -56.66 -38.71 -55.64
CA PRO A 393 -58.03 -39.09 -55.31
C PRO A 393 -58.36 -38.99 -53.81
N SER A 394 -57.38 -38.90 -52.91
CA SER A 394 -57.60 -38.77 -51.47
C SER A 394 -57.55 -37.33 -50.96
N HIS A 395 -57.11 -36.39 -51.80
CA HIS A 395 -56.96 -34.97 -51.48
C HIS A 395 -57.46 -34.07 -52.61
N CYS A 396 -58.52 -34.48 -53.32
CA CYS A 396 -58.93 -33.85 -54.57
C CYS A 396 -59.57 -32.48 -54.34
N GLY A 397 -58.99 -31.42 -54.87
CA GLY A 397 -59.41 -30.02 -54.69
C GLY A 397 -58.98 -29.41 -53.36
N GLU A 398 -59.04 -30.17 -52.27
CA GLU A 398 -58.58 -29.77 -50.93
C GLU A 398 -58.08 -30.95 -50.10
N CYS A 399 -57.35 -30.65 -49.02
CA CYS A 399 -56.80 -31.67 -48.14
C CYS A 399 -57.88 -32.57 -47.53
N GLY A 400 -57.75 -33.89 -47.73
CA GLY A 400 -58.62 -34.90 -47.13
C GLY A 400 -59.94 -35.09 -47.87
N ASN A 401 -60.15 -34.41 -49.02
CA ASN A 401 -61.30 -34.67 -49.86
C ASN A 401 -61.08 -35.93 -50.70
N VAL A 402 -61.66 -37.04 -50.24
CA VAL A 402 -61.56 -38.35 -50.88
C VAL A 402 -62.66 -38.50 -51.94
N CYS A 403 -62.26 -38.85 -53.15
CA CYS A 403 -63.17 -39.11 -54.26
C CYS A 403 -64.04 -40.35 -54.03
N PRO A 404 -65.34 -40.31 -54.38
CA PRO A 404 -66.22 -41.47 -54.29
C PRO A 404 -65.72 -42.70 -55.06
N THR A 405 -66.10 -43.90 -54.61
CA THR A 405 -65.71 -45.17 -55.23
C THR A 405 -66.01 -45.18 -56.73
N GLY A 406 -64.97 -45.40 -57.55
CA GLY A 406 -65.07 -45.44 -59.02
C GLY A 406 -64.79 -44.12 -59.74
N SER A 407 -64.52 -43.02 -59.01
CA SER A 407 -64.12 -41.73 -59.58
C SER A 407 -62.61 -41.48 -59.47
N THR A 408 -62.09 -40.61 -60.34
CA THR A 408 -60.68 -40.17 -60.37
C THR A 408 -60.60 -38.68 -60.10
N CYS A 409 -59.49 -38.20 -59.52
CA CYS A 409 -59.26 -36.77 -59.39
C CYS A 409 -58.65 -36.20 -60.68
N SER A 410 -59.34 -35.24 -61.29
CA SER A 410 -58.90 -34.49 -62.47
C SER A 410 -59.06 -33.00 -62.21
N PHE A 411 -57.99 -32.23 -62.36
CA PHE A 411 -57.94 -30.78 -62.11
C PHE A 411 -58.59 -30.33 -60.79
N GLY A 412 -58.44 -31.14 -59.73
CA GLY A 412 -58.98 -30.87 -58.40
C GLY A 412 -60.47 -31.14 -58.24
N ARG A 413 -61.05 -31.95 -59.12
CA ARG A 413 -62.45 -32.41 -59.04
C ARG A 413 -62.51 -33.93 -59.18
N CYS A 414 -63.40 -34.53 -58.40
CA CYS A 414 -63.69 -35.95 -58.54
C CYS A 414 -64.60 -36.16 -59.75
N THR A 415 -64.04 -36.73 -60.81
CA THR A 415 -64.72 -36.99 -62.07
C THR A 415 -64.97 -38.48 -62.22
N VAL A 416 -66.13 -38.85 -62.75
CA VAL A 416 -66.49 -40.23 -63.05
C VAL A 416 -66.16 -40.51 -64.53
N PRO A 417 -65.61 -41.69 -64.88
CA PRO A 417 -65.32 -42.05 -66.26
C PRO A 417 -66.56 -42.02 -67.18
N VAL A 418 -66.36 -41.76 -68.47
CA VAL A 418 -67.42 -41.78 -69.49
C VAL A 418 -68.04 -43.18 -69.58
N GLY A 419 -69.37 -43.29 -69.61
CA GLY A 419 -70.07 -44.59 -69.60
C GLY A 419 -70.51 -45.09 -68.22
N GLU A 420 -70.34 -44.27 -67.19
CA GLU A 420 -70.71 -44.55 -65.80
C GLU A 420 -71.91 -43.71 -65.35
N GLY A 421 -72.55 -44.16 -64.26
CA GLY A 421 -73.68 -43.46 -63.67
C GLY A 421 -73.27 -42.13 -63.06
N CYS A 422 -74.09 -41.09 -63.23
CA CYS A 422 -73.83 -39.74 -62.72
C CYS A 422 -75.07 -39.18 -62.01
N SER A 423 -74.86 -38.24 -61.08
CA SER A 423 -75.96 -37.54 -60.40
C SER A 423 -76.01 -36.04 -60.72
N SER A 424 -75.00 -35.52 -61.42
CA SER A 424 -74.96 -34.14 -61.93
C SER A 424 -73.94 -33.99 -63.06
N ASP A 425 -74.12 -32.97 -63.91
CA ASP A 425 -73.21 -32.67 -65.03
C ASP A 425 -71.76 -32.48 -64.59
N LEU A 426 -71.56 -31.95 -63.37
CA LEU A 426 -70.25 -31.68 -62.80
C LEU A 426 -69.41 -32.96 -62.57
N GLN A 427 -70.05 -34.13 -62.55
CA GLN A 427 -69.39 -35.43 -62.35
C GLN A 427 -68.83 -36.01 -63.66
N CYS A 428 -69.22 -35.49 -64.82
CA CYS A 428 -69.00 -36.11 -66.13
C CYS A 428 -67.71 -35.67 -66.86
N GLY A 429 -66.64 -35.34 -66.12
CA GLY A 429 -65.33 -35.00 -66.68
C GLY A 429 -65.27 -33.61 -67.32
N ASP A 430 -64.07 -33.23 -67.78
CA ASP A 430 -63.76 -31.86 -68.28
C ASP A 430 -63.92 -31.70 -69.80
N ASP A 431 -64.48 -32.70 -70.48
CA ASP A 431 -64.89 -32.53 -71.87
C ASP A 431 -66.05 -31.53 -71.90
N LEU A 432 -65.85 -30.37 -72.55
CA LEU A 432 -66.84 -29.28 -72.74
C LEU A 432 -68.21 -29.70 -73.33
N ALA A 433 -68.39 -30.99 -73.60
CA ALA A 433 -69.51 -31.61 -74.27
C ALA A 433 -70.15 -32.77 -73.46
N ALA A 434 -69.74 -32.99 -72.19
CA ALA A 434 -70.29 -34.04 -71.35
C ALA A 434 -71.27 -33.47 -70.31
N PHE A 435 -72.51 -33.96 -70.32
CA PHE A 435 -73.53 -33.68 -69.31
C PHE A 435 -74.14 -34.99 -68.82
N CYS A 436 -74.87 -34.95 -67.71
CA CYS A 436 -75.51 -36.11 -67.13
C CYS A 436 -76.91 -36.27 -67.72
N ALA A 437 -77.10 -37.22 -68.65
CA ALA A 437 -78.41 -37.52 -69.21
C ALA A 437 -79.31 -38.18 -68.16
N THR A 438 -80.49 -37.61 -67.87
CA THR A 438 -81.34 -37.99 -66.71
C THR A 438 -82.60 -38.77 -67.11
N GLU A 439 -83.44 -39.13 -66.11
CA GLU A 439 -84.71 -39.85 -66.29
C GLU A 439 -85.65 -39.23 -67.34
N GLY A 440 -85.61 -37.92 -67.56
CA GLY A 440 -86.41 -37.24 -68.58
C GLY A 440 -86.03 -37.60 -70.02
N GLU A 441 -84.86 -38.19 -70.22
CA GLU A 441 -84.29 -38.56 -71.52
C GLU A 441 -84.24 -40.09 -71.72
N GLY A 442 -84.85 -40.86 -70.81
CA GLY A 442 -84.95 -42.33 -70.90
C GLY A 442 -83.83 -43.11 -70.21
N PHE A 443 -83.00 -42.46 -69.37
CA PHE A 443 -81.86 -43.08 -68.67
C PHE A 443 -82.00 -42.99 -67.14
N PRO A 444 -82.59 -44.01 -66.49
CA PRO A 444 -82.73 -44.03 -65.04
C PRO A 444 -81.37 -44.17 -64.34
N GLY A 445 -81.09 -43.28 -63.37
CA GLY A 445 -79.83 -43.24 -62.61
C GLY A 445 -78.72 -42.35 -63.17
N GLY A 446 -78.96 -41.67 -64.31
CA GLY A 446 -78.05 -40.71 -64.90
C GLY A 446 -76.91 -41.35 -65.70
N TYR A 447 -76.53 -40.78 -66.86
CA TYR A 447 -75.40 -41.30 -67.65
C TYR A 447 -74.57 -40.17 -68.28
N CYS A 448 -73.25 -40.21 -68.14
CA CYS A 448 -72.37 -39.19 -68.72
C CYS A 448 -72.32 -39.30 -70.26
N THR A 449 -72.75 -38.26 -70.97
CA THR A 449 -72.82 -38.18 -72.44
C THR A 449 -71.49 -37.76 -73.09
N LYS A 450 -71.32 -38.04 -74.40
CA LYS A 450 -70.23 -37.48 -75.22
C LYS A 450 -70.60 -37.48 -76.72
N THR A 451 -69.77 -36.90 -77.58
CA THR A 451 -69.93 -36.99 -79.04
C THR A 451 -69.59 -38.40 -79.56
N CYS A 452 -70.28 -38.90 -80.59
CA CYS A 452 -70.06 -40.26 -81.11
C CYS A 452 -68.62 -40.55 -81.56
N GLY A 453 -67.92 -39.56 -82.11
CA GLY A 453 -66.53 -39.72 -82.53
C GLY A 453 -65.56 -39.99 -81.37
N SER A 454 -66.02 -39.79 -80.14
CA SER A 454 -65.25 -39.96 -78.92
C SER A 454 -65.63 -41.21 -78.12
N CYS A 455 -66.55 -42.04 -78.63
CA CYS A 455 -66.89 -43.30 -77.97
C CYS A 455 -65.72 -44.30 -78.07
N PRO A 456 -65.47 -45.11 -77.02
CA PRO A 456 -64.49 -46.19 -77.07
C PRO A 456 -64.72 -47.11 -78.27
N MET A 457 -63.63 -47.59 -78.90
CA MET A 457 -63.73 -48.49 -80.05
C MET A 457 -64.51 -49.76 -79.67
N GLY A 458 -65.60 -50.03 -80.41
CA GLY A 458 -66.48 -51.19 -80.18
C GLY A 458 -67.77 -50.87 -79.40
N SER A 459 -67.90 -49.67 -78.84
CA SER A 459 -69.16 -49.19 -78.27
C SER A 459 -70.19 -48.90 -79.37
N ILE A 460 -71.47 -49.02 -79.04
CA ILE A 460 -72.56 -48.53 -79.86
C ILE A 460 -72.85 -47.11 -79.45
N CYS A 461 -72.88 -46.23 -80.44
CA CYS A 461 -73.28 -44.85 -80.22
C CYS A 461 -74.78 -44.70 -80.40
N VAL A 462 -75.49 -44.31 -79.34
CA VAL A 462 -76.91 -43.97 -79.41
C VAL A 462 -77.03 -42.47 -79.26
N GLY A 463 -77.44 -41.79 -80.35
CA GLY A 463 -77.67 -40.35 -80.32
C GLY A 463 -78.79 -39.99 -79.36
N VAL A 464 -78.53 -39.04 -78.46
CA VAL A 464 -79.54 -38.42 -77.61
C VAL A 464 -80.13 -37.21 -78.34
N ASP A 465 -79.29 -36.45 -79.06
CA ASP A 465 -79.70 -35.39 -79.98
C ASP A 465 -78.71 -35.22 -81.18
N ALA A 466 -78.76 -34.07 -81.86
CA ALA A 466 -77.98 -33.79 -83.07
C ALA A 466 -76.46 -33.78 -82.83
N ASP A 467 -76.00 -33.52 -81.61
CA ASP A 467 -74.58 -33.34 -81.28
C ASP A 467 -74.09 -34.32 -80.20
N PHE A 468 -74.98 -34.94 -79.43
CA PHE A 468 -74.64 -35.77 -78.27
C PHE A 468 -75.15 -37.20 -78.36
N ALA A 469 -74.39 -38.11 -77.76
CA ALA A 469 -74.70 -39.51 -77.75
C ALA A 469 -74.22 -40.21 -76.47
N ILE A 470 -74.80 -41.38 -76.24
CA ILE A 470 -74.44 -42.28 -75.17
C ILE A 470 -73.68 -43.46 -75.76
N CYS A 471 -72.52 -43.75 -75.17
CA CYS A 471 -71.66 -44.86 -75.59
C CYS A 471 -72.07 -46.12 -74.83
N LEU A 472 -72.94 -46.93 -75.41
CA LEU A 472 -73.40 -48.18 -74.81
C LEU A 472 -72.45 -49.33 -75.16
N SER A 473 -72.17 -50.18 -74.18
CA SER A 473 -71.38 -51.39 -74.41
C SER A 473 -72.22 -52.47 -75.09
N ARG A 474 -71.67 -53.16 -76.09
CA ARG A 474 -72.30 -54.35 -76.70
C ARG A 474 -72.30 -55.52 -75.73
N CYS A 475 -73.34 -56.36 -75.80
CA CYS A 475 -73.44 -57.56 -74.99
C CYS A 475 -74.01 -58.76 -75.77
N GLY A 476 -73.77 -59.97 -75.27
CA GLY A 476 -74.26 -61.21 -75.88
C GLY A 476 -73.17 -62.02 -76.61
N ALA A 477 -73.57 -62.96 -77.47
CA ALA A 477 -72.65 -63.94 -78.07
C ALA A 477 -71.54 -63.26 -78.91
N GLY A 478 -70.30 -63.32 -78.43
CA GLY A 478 -69.13 -62.68 -79.06
C GLY A 478 -68.75 -61.32 -78.46
N PHE A 479 -69.52 -60.79 -77.51
CA PHE A 479 -69.24 -59.59 -76.73
C PHE A 479 -69.27 -59.92 -75.22
N GLY A 480 -68.80 -59.01 -74.37
CA GLY A 480 -68.80 -59.21 -72.91
C GLY A 480 -70.19 -59.26 -72.29
N SER A 481 -70.28 -59.75 -71.05
CA SER A 481 -71.48 -59.55 -70.22
C SER A 481 -71.57 -58.09 -69.77
N CYS A 482 -72.79 -57.61 -69.53
CA CYS A 482 -72.98 -56.28 -68.98
C CYS A 482 -72.39 -56.16 -67.58
N ARG A 483 -71.96 -54.94 -67.25
CA ARG A 483 -71.52 -54.59 -65.90
C ARG A 483 -72.65 -54.80 -64.91
N SER A 484 -72.29 -54.99 -63.64
CA SER A 484 -73.27 -55.15 -62.56
C SER A 484 -74.25 -53.96 -62.52
N GLY A 485 -75.55 -54.27 -62.43
CA GLY A 485 -76.64 -53.27 -62.44
C GLY A 485 -77.15 -52.90 -63.84
N TYR A 486 -76.66 -53.53 -64.89
CA TYR A 486 -77.11 -53.33 -66.27
C TYR A 486 -77.49 -54.67 -66.90
N ASP A 487 -78.62 -54.68 -67.62
CA ASP A 487 -79.15 -55.82 -68.37
C ASP A 487 -78.81 -55.72 -69.86
N CYS A 488 -78.71 -56.89 -70.49
CA CYS A 488 -78.38 -56.99 -71.92
C CYS A 488 -79.65 -56.94 -72.76
N GLU A 489 -80.01 -55.75 -73.20
CA GLU A 489 -81.25 -55.45 -73.92
C GLU A 489 -81.04 -55.45 -75.44
N VAL A 490 -82.07 -55.86 -76.19
CA VAL A 490 -82.09 -55.84 -77.67
C VAL A 490 -82.71 -54.52 -78.13
N LEU A 491 -82.02 -53.78 -78.99
CA LEU A 491 -82.54 -52.54 -79.59
C LEU A 491 -83.62 -52.83 -80.64
N ASP A 492 -84.35 -51.79 -81.06
CA ASP A 492 -85.48 -51.87 -82.01
C ASP A 492 -85.12 -52.41 -83.40
N ASP A 493 -83.84 -52.49 -83.74
CA ASP A 493 -83.37 -53.16 -84.96
C ASP A 493 -83.48 -54.70 -84.89
N GLY A 494 -83.79 -55.24 -83.70
CA GLY A 494 -84.04 -56.66 -83.44
C GLY A 494 -82.79 -57.54 -83.43
N VAL A 495 -81.59 -56.96 -83.62
CA VAL A 495 -80.34 -57.73 -83.73
C VAL A 495 -79.26 -57.18 -82.79
N THR A 496 -79.24 -55.89 -82.55
CA THR A 496 -78.22 -55.22 -81.76
C THR A 496 -78.52 -55.34 -80.27
N ARG A 497 -77.54 -55.78 -79.48
CA ARG A 497 -77.65 -55.93 -78.03
C ARG A 497 -76.70 -54.99 -77.31
N VAL A 498 -77.24 -54.23 -76.37
CA VAL A 498 -76.51 -53.23 -75.57
C VAL A 498 -76.78 -53.41 -74.09
N CYS A 499 -75.82 -52.99 -73.28
CA CYS A 499 -76.00 -52.89 -71.84
C CYS A 499 -76.76 -51.63 -71.48
N LEU A 500 -77.98 -51.80 -70.99
CA LEU A 500 -78.83 -50.75 -70.46
C LEU A 500 -79.15 -51.04 -68.98
N PRO A 501 -79.37 -50.03 -68.13
CA PRO A 501 -79.90 -50.30 -66.81
C PRO A 501 -81.28 -50.96 -66.93
N PRO A 502 -81.69 -51.82 -65.99
CA PRO A 502 -83.04 -52.39 -65.96
C PRO A 502 -84.08 -51.26 -65.95
N ALA A 503 -85.16 -51.44 -66.73
CA ALA A 503 -86.26 -50.48 -66.86
C ALA A 503 -87.07 -50.28 -65.57
#